data_AF-A0A9D8KVP2-F1
#
_entry.id   AF-A0A9D8KVP2-F1
#
_cell.length_a   1.000
_cell.length_b   1.000
_cell.length_c   1.000
_cell.angle_alpha   90.00
_cell.angle_beta   90.00
_cell.angle_gamma   90.00
#
_symmetry.space_group_name_H-M   'P 1'
#
loop_
_entity.id
_entity.type
_entity.pdbx_description
1 polymer ?
#
loop_
_entity_poly.entity_id
_entity_poly.type
_entity_poly.pdbx_seq_one_letter_code
_entity_poly.pdbx_strand_id
1 'polypeptide(L)' 'QRLPQRPRGYYREYTVRTPDLGHRGARRIVTGGDPPEVWYYTDDHYETFRGFEVPPNGGAR' A
#
# COMPACT_ATOMS: atom_id res chain seq x y z
N GLN A 1 10.12 -0.30 6.89
CA GLN A 1 9.83 -1.38 7.88
C GLN A 1 9.07 -2.53 7.21
N ARG A 2 9.03 -3.75 7.77
CA ARG A 2 8.09 -4.80 7.32
C ARG A 2 6.70 -4.56 7.91
N LEU A 3 5.66 -5.14 7.32
CA LEU A 3 4.31 -5.09 7.88
C LEU A 3 4.23 -5.91 9.18
N PRO A 4 3.45 -5.46 10.19
CA PRO A 4 3.12 -6.27 11.35
C PRO A 4 2.45 -7.58 10.96
N GLN A 5 2.63 -8.63 11.78
CA GLN A 5 1.91 -9.89 11.57
C GLN A 5 0.41 -9.68 11.84
N ARG A 6 -0.44 -10.14 10.92
CA ARG A 6 -1.89 -10.08 11.01
C ARG A 6 -2.50 -11.35 10.40
N PRO A 7 -3.74 -11.70 10.75
CA PRO A 7 -4.43 -12.82 10.13
C PRO A 7 -4.49 -12.71 8.61
N ARG A 8 -4.55 -13.86 7.92
CA ARG A 8 -4.73 -13.90 6.48
C ARG A 8 -5.99 -13.12 6.07
N GLY A 9 -5.87 -12.29 5.04
CA GLY A 9 -6.95 -11.46 4.54
C GLY A 9 -7.01 -10.05 5.16
N TYR A 10 -6.22 -9.76 6.19
CA TYR A 10 -6.18 -8.42 6.78
C TYR A 10 -5.61 -7.37 5.82
N TYR A 11 -4.62 -7.74 5.01
CA TYR A 11 -3.98 -6.83 4.06
C TYR A 11 -4.50 -7.00 2.63
N ARG A 12 -4.69 -5.89 1.92
CA ARG A 12 -5.04 -5.85 0.48
C ARG A 12 -4.04 -4.95 -0.26
N GLU A 13 -3.71 -5.30 -1.50
CA GLU A 13 -2.73 -4.57 -2.31
C GLU A 13 -3.34 -3.91 -3.54
N TYR A 14 -2.72 -2.80 -3.94
CA TYR A 14 -3.10 -2.03 -5.12
C TYR A 14 -1.84 -1.63 -5.88
N THR A 15 -1.84 -1.83 -7.19
CA THR A 15 -0.70 -1.47 -8.05
C THR A 15 -0.63 0.03 -8.24
N VAL A 16 0.53 0.63 -7.97
CA VAL A 16 0.82 2.01 -8.35
C VAL A 16 1.54 1.97 -9.70
N ARG A 17 0.94 2.61 -10.71
CA ARG A 17 1.53 2.65 -12.05
C ARG A 17 2.89 3.33 -12.00
N THR A 18 3.88 2.69 -12.63
CA THR A 18 5.15 3.34 -12.92
C THR A 18 5.13 3.69 -14.41
N PRO A 19 5.33 4.97 -14.77
CA PRO A 19 5.35 5.39 -16.17
C PRO A 19 6.31 4.55 -17.01
N ASP A 20 5.96 4.37 -18.29
CA ASP A 20 6.80 3.72 -19.32
C ASP A 20 7.13 2.24 -19.09
N LEU A 21 6.58 1.62 -18.05
CA LEU A 21 6.71 0.19 -17.79
C LEU A 21 5.52 -0.59 -18.37
N GLY A 22 5.82 -1.60 -19.19
CA GLY A 22 4.84 -2.54 -19.75
C GLY A 22 4.33 -3.60 -18.76
N HIS A 23 4.80 -3.55 -17.51
CA HIS A 23 4.38 -4.43 -16.41
C HIS A 23 4.06 -3.61 -15.16
N ARG A 24 3.59 -4.27 -14.09
CA ARG A 24 3.09 -3.61 -12.87
C ARG A 24 4.15 -2.83 -12.07
N GLY A 25 5.42 -2.90 -12.44
CA GLY A 25 6.54 -2.38 -11.64
C GLY A 25 6.57 -2.91 -10.20
N ALA A 26 7.37 -2.27 -9.35
CA ALA A 26 7.56 -2.63 -7.94
C ALA A 26 6.62 -1.88 -6.96
N ARG A 27 6.00 -0.79 -7.42
CA ARG A 27 5.28 0.14 -6.54
C ARG A 27 3.89 -0.36 -6.16
N ARG A 28 3.56 -0.34 -4.87
CA ARG A 28 2.25 -0.76 -4.36
C ARG A 28 1.77 0.16 -3.24
N ILE A 29 0.45 0.32 -3.14
CA ILE A 29 -0.24 0.70 -1.90
C ILE A 29 -0.73 -0.60 -1.26
N VAL A 30 -0.56 -0.72 0.05
CA VAL A 30 -1.11 -1.81 0.85
C VAL A 30 -1.99 -1.23 1.95
N THR A 31 -3.23 -1.67 2.01
CA THR A 31 -4.17 -1.33 3.10
C THR A 31 -4.27 -2.48 4.09
N GLY A 32 -4.59 -2.16 5.34
CA GLY A 32 -4.92 -3.15 6.38
C GLY A 32 -6.26 -2.86 7.05
N GLY A 33 -7.03 -3.90 7.31
CA GLY A 33 -8.38 -3.80 7.87
C GLY A 33 -9.48 -3.87 6.81
N ASP A 34 -10.72 -4.05 7.27
CA ASP A 34 -11.93 -4.02 6.44
C ASP A 34 -13.07 -3.39 7.26
N PRO A 35 -13.30 -2.06 7.16
CA PRO A 35 -12.69 -1.12 6.21
C PRO A 35 -11.20 -0.80 6.50
N PRO A 36 -10.44 -0.25 5.54
CA PRO A 36 -9.04 0.13 5.74
C PRO A 36 -8.82 1.09 6.91
N GLU A 37 -8.00 0.68 7.88
CA GLU A 37 -7.58 1.48 9.05
C GLU A 37 -6.15 2.01 8.91
N VAL A 38 -5.31 1.32 8.15
CA VAL A 38 -3.89 1.63 7.98
C VAL A 38 -3.48 1.57 6.52
N TRP A 39 -2.55 2.44 6.12
CA TRP A 39 -2.09 2.59 4.75
C TRP A 39 -0.57 2.58 4.68
N TYR A 40 -0.05 1.82 3.72
CA TYR A 40 1.38 1.67 3.49
C TYR A 40 1.72 1.80 2.00
N TYR A 41 2.91 2.31 1.71
CA TYR A 41 3.50 2.35 0.39
C TYR A 41 4.81 1.55 0.37
N THR A 42 5.05 0.82 -0.72
CA THR A 42 6.33 0.17 -1.05
C THR A 42 6.70 0.55 -2.48
N ASP A 43 7.97 0.87 -2.72
CA ASP A 43 8.57 1.09 -4.04
C ASP A 43 9.58 0.01 -4.43
N ASP A 44 9.78 -0.98 -3.57
CA ASP A 44 10.81 -2.02 -3.65
C ASP A 44 10.20 -3.43 -3.64
N HIS A 45 8.96 -3.56 -4.11
CA HIS A 45 8.27 -4.85 -4.25
C HIS A 45 8.21 -5.63 -2.93
N TYR A 46 7.63 -4.99 -1.91
CA TYR A 46 7.34 -5.53 -0.58
C TYR A 46 8.55 -5.72 0.34
N GLU A 47 9.75 -5.28 -0.05
CA GLU A 47 10.93 -5.34 0.82
C GLU A 47 10.79 -4.39 2.02
N THR A 48 10.37 -3.15 1.77
CA THR A 48 10.13 -2.14 2.80
C THR A 48 8.85 -1.37 2.58
N PHE A 49 8.25 -0.94 3.69
CA PHE A 49 7.01 -0.18 3.73
C PHE A 49 7.21 1.15 4.47
N ARG A 50 6.50 2.18 3.99
CA ARG A 50 6.33 3.49 4.63
C ARG A 50 4.83 3.69 4.92
N GLY A 51 4.48 3.94 6.17
CA GLY A 51 3.09 4.24 6.56
C GLY A 51 2.72 5.69 6.20
N PHE A 52 1.46 5.93 5.87
CA PHE A 52 0.92 7.27 5.67
C PHE A 52 -0.55 7.34 6.11
N GLU A 53 -1.05 8.56 6.32
CA GLU A 53 -2.44 8.81 6.69
C GLU A 53 -3.25 9.20 5.45
N VAL A 54 -4.48 8.69 5.36
CA VAL A 54 -5.44 9.10 4.34
C VAL A 54 -6.50 9.98 5.01
N PRO A 55 -6.68 11.23 4.57
CA PRO A 55 -7.72 12.09 5.11
C PRO A 55 -9.11 11.46 4.88
N PRO A 56 -10.06 11.64 5.81
CA PRO A 56 -11.37 10.97 5.80
C PRO A 56 -12.23 11.24 4.54
N ASN A 57 -11.88 12.22 3.72
CA ASN A 57 -12.62 12.61 2.51
C ASN A 57 -11.83 12.43 1.20
N GLY A 58 -10.72 11.67 1.18
CA GLY A 58 -9.94 11.44 -0.04
C GLY A 58 -9.25 12.70 -0.59
N GLY A 59 -9.15 13.76 0.23
CA GLY A 59 -8.49 15.00 -0.11
C GLY A 59 -6.98 14.82 -0.15
N ALA A 60 -6.46 14.24 -1.22
CA ALA A 60 -5.08 14.45 -1.60
C ALA A 60 -4.89 15.96 -1.81
N ARG A 61 -3.95 16.55 -1.08
CA ARG A 61 -3.28 17.77 -1.54
C ARG A 61 -2.08 17.36 -2.37
#